data_AF-A0A8S3RWN9-F1
#
_entry.id   AF-A0A8S3RWN9-F1
#
_cell.length_a   1.000
_cell.length_b   1.000
_cell.length_c   1.000
_cell.angle_alpha   90.00
_cell.angle_beta   90.00
_cell.angle_gamma   90.00
#
_symmetry.space_group_name_H-M   'P 1'
#
loop_
_entity.id
_entity.type
_entity.pdbx_description
1 polymer ?
#
loop_
_entity_poly.entity_id
_entity_poly.type
_entity_poly.pdbx_seq_one_letter_code
_entity_poly.pdbx_strand_id
1 'polypeptide(L)'
;MLRSISIHWIIRREDKPYAAEIKEFENAMEDESKLKVDVIKEYTELLSKATREELTNYDVIIDESGMCTEPECLATIIATRAEQVVLIGDHKQLKPVIQCQQAERLGLSKSLFERYWQSNNVVQMKTQYRMSSSIVTEFRIEQYPTLGWCKRNLGFITDENQINVALTRAKKGLFIIGNRHLLSCNQVWKKLINTYGSLGCVYDAAEFPKPFRKVNRKRSRGRSQEVDEEGFQMV
;
A
#
# COMPACT_ATOMS: atom_id res chain seq x y z
N MET A 1 -15.99 -16.29 3.25
CA MET A 1 -15.67 -16.05 1.82
C MET A 1 -14.19 -15.69 1.60
N LEU A 2 -13.57 -14.71 2.27
CA LEU A 2 -12.11 -14.49 2.10
C LEU A 2 -11.22 -15.50 2.84
N ARG A 3 -11.70 -16.13 3.93
CA ARG A 3 -10.96 -17.23 4.60
C ARG A 3 -10.53 -18.30 3.60
N SER A 4 -11.43 -18.77 2.72
CA SER A 4 -11.23 -19.98 1.90
C SER A 4 -10.04 -19.99 0.92
N ILE A 5 -9.38 -18.84 0.68
CA ILE A 5 -8.26 -18.70 -0.26
C ILE A 5 -7.02 -17.99 0.33
N SER A 6 -7.08 -17.52 1.58
CA SER A 6 -5.90 -16.91 2.21
C SER A 6 -4.94 -18.02 2.62
N ILE A 7 -3.66 -17.96 2.24
CA ILE A 7 -2.68 -18.99 2.58
C ILE A 7 -2.62 -19.26 4.10
N HIS A 8 -2.76 -18.21 4.91
CA HIS A 8 -2.85 -18.30 6.37
C HIS A 8 -4.05 -19.12 6.88
N TRP A 9 -5.16 -19.17 6.15
CA TRP A 9 -6.29 -20.03 6.46
C TRP A 9 -6.18 -21.41 5.78
N ILE A 10 -5.62 -21.48 4.57
CA ILE A 10 -5.42 -22.76 3.87
C ILE A 10 -4.55 -23.69 4.72
N ILE A 11 -3.42 -23.21 5.26
CA ILE A 11 -2.54 -23.99 6.17
C ILE A 11 -3.18 -24.37 7.51
N ARG A 12 -4.39 -23.86 7.82
CA ARG A 12 -5.19 -24.17 9.01
C ARG A 12 -6.40 -25.06 8.70
N ARG A 13 -6.55 -25.54 7.46
CA ARG A 13 -7.55 -26.54 7.10
C ARG A 13 -7.14 -27.92 7.62
N GLU A 14 -8.11 -28.72 8.04
CA GLU A 14 -7.86 -30.03 8.67
C GLU A 14 -7.24 -31.06 7.69
N ASP A 15 -7.24 -30.78 6.38
CA ASP A 15 -6.53 -31.55 5.35
C ASP A 15 -5.03 -31.20 5.18
N LYS A 16 -4.46 -30.26 5.95
CA LYS A 16 -3.07 -29.79 5.78
C LYS A 16 -2.14 -30.26 6.92
N PRO A 17 -0.88 -30.64 6.63
CA PRO A 17 -0.02 -31.38 7.57
C PRO A 17 0.32 -30.65 8.87
N TYR A 18 0.42 -29.31 8.84
CA TYR A 18 0.74 -28.49 10.00
C TYR A 18 -0.49 -27.92 10.74
N ALA A 19 -1.71 -28.21 10.27
CA ALA A 19 -2.92 -27.53 10.76
C ALA A 19 -3.25 -27.87 12.22
N ALA A 20 -2.96 -29.10 12.67
CA ALA A 20 -3.11 -29.50 14.07
C ALA A 20 -2.13 -28.74 14.97
N GLU A 21 -0.83 -28.74 14.62
CA GLU A 21 0.23 -28.07 15.36
C GLU A 21 -0.03 -26.54 15.46
N ILE A 22 -0.44 -25.90 14.36
CA ILE A 22 -0.83 -24.47 14.37
C ILE A 22 -2.02 -24.21 15.29
N LYS A 23 -3.05 -25.08 15.28
CA LYS A 23 -4.27 -24.94 16.08
C LYS A 23 -4.01 -25.15 17.57
N GLU A 24 -3.14 -26.11 17.93
CA GLU A 24 -2.65 -26.30 19.30
C GLU A 24 -1.83 -25.10 19.78
N PHE A 25 -0.94 -24.55 18.94
CA PHE A 25 -0.16 -23.36 19.26
C PHE A 25 -1.05 -22.12 19.42
N GLU A 26 -2.03 -21.91 18.55
CA GLU A 26 -3.00 -20.81 18.65
C GLU A 26 -3.82 -20.90 19.95
N ASN A 27 -4.33 -22.09 20.31
CA ASN A 27 -5.03 -22.30 21.58
C ASN A 27 -4.12 -22.04 22.80
N ALA A 28 -2.83 -22.38 22.72
CA ALA A 28 -1.87 -22.11 23.78
C ALA A 28 -1.52 -20.62 23.93
N MET A 29 -1.67 -19.83 22.86
CA MET A 29 -1.39 -18.38 22.81
C MET A 29 -2.52 -17.50 23.38
N GLU A 30 -3.71 -18.03 23.69
CA GLU A 30 -4.80 -17.26 24.31
C GLU A 30 -4.45 -16.75 25.72
N ASP A 31 -3.45 -17.36 26.36
CA ASP A 31 -2.85 -16.91 27.62
C ASP A 31 -1.70 -15.92 27.35
N GLU A 32 -1.99 -14.61 27.51
CA GLU A 32 -1.01 -13.54 27.27
C GLU A 32 0.30 -13.69 28.07
N SER A 33 0.30 -14.41 29.21
CA SER A 33 1.52 -14.65 30.00
C SER A 33 2.57 -15.51 29.27
N LYS A 34 2.15 -16.22 28.21
CA LYS A 34 3.01 -17.04 27.35
C LYS A 34 3.57 -16.30 26.13
N LEU A 35 3.20 -15.04 25.86
CA LEU A 35 3.67 -14.24 24.72
C LEU A 35 5.13 -13.77 24.87
N LYS A 36 6.07 -14.72 24.88
CA LYS A 36 7.53 -14.48 24.90
C LYS A 36 8.08 -14.42 23.48
N VAL A 37 9.17 -13.67 23.30
CA VAL A 37 9.80 -13.45 21.98
C VAL A 37 10.19 -14.76 21.29
N ASP A 38 10.67 -15.76 22.04
CA ASP A 38 11.12 -17.03 21.46
C ASP A 38 9.95 -17.93 21.04
N VAL A 39 8.86 -17.94 21.82
CA VAL A 39 7.58 -18.60 21.46
C VAL A 39 6.99 -17.97 20.18
N ILE A 40 7.11 -16.65 20.02
CA ILE A 40 6.69 -15.95 18.79
C ILE A 40 7.60 -16.32 17.59
N LYS A 41 8.89 -16.61 17.79
CA LYS A 41 9.77 -17.13 16.72
C LYS A 41 9.36 -18.54 16.32
N GLU A 42 9.19 -19.45 17.28
CA GLU A 42 8.77 -20.85 17.04
C GLU A 42 7.48 -20.89 16.20
N TYR A 43 6.49 -20.07 16.57
CA TYR A 43 5.26 -19.90 15.81
C TYR A 43 5.48 -19.34 14.39
N THR A 44 6.34 -18.33 14.25
CA THR A 44 6.70 -17.74 12.95
C THR A 44 7.42 -18.76 12.06
N GLU A 45 8.28 -19.60 12.62
CA GLU A 45 8.96 -20.69 11.92
C GLU A 45 8.00 -21.79 11.50
N LEU A 46 7.06 -22.19 12.36
CA LEU A 46 5.99 -23.13 12.04
C LEU A 46 5.13 -22.62 10.88
N LEU A 47 4.64 -21.39 10.95
CA LEU A 47 3.91 -20.75 9.85
C LEU A 47 4.77 -20.67 8.58
N SER A 48 6.08 -20.43 8.70
CA SER A 48 7.00 -20.39 7.57
C SER A 48 7.30 -21.77 6.97
N LYS A 49 7.22 -22.86 7.74
CA LYS A 49 7.28 -24.25 7.23
C LYS A 49 5.98 -24.58 6.49
N ALA A 50 4.84 -24.38 7.15
CA ALA A 50 3.52 -24.66 6.59
C ALA A 50 3.22 -23.86 5.32
N THR A 51 3.64 -22.60 5.27
CA THR A 51 3.53 -21.76 4.06
C THR A 51 4.42 -22.31 2.95
N ARG A 52 5.67 -22.69 3.21
CA ARG A 52 6.56 -23.29 2.18
C ARG A 52 6.01 -24.60 1.63
N GLU A 53 5.46 -25.46 2.49
CA GLU A 53 4.79 -26.69 2.10
C GLU A 53 3.61 -26.40 1.15
N GLU A 54 2.72 -25.47 1.54
CA GLU A 54 1.57 -25.08 0.72
C GLU A 54 2.02 -24.52 -0.63
N LEU A 55 3.06 -23.68 -0.65
CA LEU A 55 3.62 -23.09 -1.87
C LEU A 55 4.15 -24.13 -2.87
N THR A 56 4.49 -25.36 -2.47
CA THR A 56 4.88 -26.42 -3.43
C THR A 56 3.75 -26.87 -4.35
N ASN A 57 2.50 -26.54 -4.04
CA ASN A 57 1.32 -26.86 -4.85
C ASN A 57 1.04 -25.81 -5.95
N TYR A 58 1.98 -24.90 -6.23
CA TYR A 58 1.83 -23.80 -7.18
C TYR A 58 3.13 -23.62 -7.98
N ASP A 59 3.09 -23.83 -9.30
CA ASP A 59 4.30 -23.77 -10.13
C ASP A 59 4.92 -22.37 -10.17
N VAL A 60 4.07 -21.34 -10.31
CA VAL A 60 4.48 -19.93 -10.31
C VAL A 60 3.48 -19.07 -9.54
N ILE A 61 4.04 -18.19 -8.70
CA ILE A 61 3.33 -17.07 -8.08
C ILE A 61 4.09 -15.80 -8.44
N ILE A 62 3.41 -14.82 -9.04
CA ILE A 62 3.98 -13.50 -9.39
C ILE A 62 3.32 -12.45 -8.50
N ASP A 63 4.09 -11.93 -7.54
CA ASP A 63 3.67 -10.80 -6.68
C ASP A 63 4.00 -9.45 -7.33
N GLU A 64 3.27 -8.40 -6.92
CA GLU A 64 3.24 -7.06 -7.55
C GLU A 64 3.06 -7.09 -9.08
N SER A 65 2.40 -8.13 -9.62
CA SER A 65 2.17 -8.37 -11.05
C SER A 65 1.34 -7.28 -11.75
N GLY A 66 0.76 -6.33 -10.99
CA GLY A 66 0.20 -5.09 -11.52
C GLY A 66 1.25 -4.15 -12.13
N MET A 67 2.49 -4.18 -11.62
CA MET A 67 3.64 -3.37 -12.04
C MET A 67 4.43 -3.96 -13.21
N CYS A 68 4.27 -5.26 -13.51
CA CYS A 68 4.98 -5.94 -14.60
C CYS A 68 4.28 -5.74 -15.94
N THR A 69 5.05 -5.53 -17.02
CA THR A 69 4.50 -5.62 -18.38
C THR A 69 4.02 -7.04 -18.66
N GLU A 70 3.05 -7.17 -19.56
CA GLU A 70 2.57 -8.48 -19.99
C GLU A 70 3.68 -9.43 -20.51
N PRO A 71 4.64 -8.99 -21.35
CA PRO A 71 5.76 -9.83 -21.76
C PRO A 71 6.65 -10.32 -20.62
N GLU A 72 6.86 -9.53 -19.56
CA GLU A 72 7.67 -9.94 -18.40
C GLU A 72 6.99 -11.10 -17.63
N CYS A 73 5.69 -10.98 -17.34
CA CYS A 73 4.95 -12.08 -16.71
C CYS A 73 4.92 -13.33 -17.59
N LEU A 74 4.69 -13.18 -18.90
CA LEU A 74 4.67 -14.30 -19.84
C LEU A 74 6.04 -14.99 -19.95
N ALA A 75 7.15 -14.24 -19.88
CA ALA A 75 8.50 -14.81 -19.88
C ALA A 75 8.72 -15.74 -18.67
N THR A 76 8.28 -15.34 -17.47
CA THR A 76 8.35 -16.19 -16.26
C THR A 76 7.53 -17.48 -16.43
N ILE A 77 6.30 -17.38 -16.93
CA ILE A 77 5.38 -18.52 -17.12
C ILE A 77 5.94 -19.51 -18.15
N ILE A 78 6.46 -19.01 -19.28
CA ILE A 78 7.01 -19.83 -20.36
C ILE A 78 8.33 -20.50 -19.94
N ALA A 79 9.21 -19.77 -19.24
CA ALA A 79 10.51 -20.30 -18.81
C ALA A 79 10.38 -21.41 -17.76
N THR A 80 9.39 -21.30 -16.86
CA THR A 80 9.08 -22.31 -15.83
C THR A 80 8.25 -23.47 -16.37
N ARG A 81 7.49 -23.27 -17.46
CA ARG A 81 6.44 -24.19 -17.95
C ARG A 81 5.32 -24.42 -16.93
N ALA A 82 4.97 -23.39 -16.16
CA ALA A 82 3.90 -23.46 -15.17
C ALA A 82 2.55 -23.85 -15.80
N GLU A 83 1.90 -24.88 -15.24
CA GLU A 83 0.52 -25.27 -15.55
C GLU A 83 -0.45 -24.48 -14.66
N GLN A 84 -0.07 -24.21 -13.40
CA GLN A 84 -0.81 -23.39 -12.44
C GLN A 84 -0.04 -22.10 -12.09
N VAL A 85 -0.63 -20.95 -12.45
CA VAL A 85 -0.07 -19.61 -12.21
C VAL A 85 -1.00 -18.79 -11.32
N VAL A 86 -0.45 -18.18 -10.27
CA VAL A 86 -1.15 -17.19 -9.44
C VAL A 86 -0.54 -15.81 -9.67
N LEU A 87 -1.39 -14.82 -9.95
CA LEU A 87 -0.99 -13.42 -10.09
C LEU A 87 -1.53 -12.62 -8.90
N ILE A 88 -0.63 -11.99 -8.14
CA ILE A 88 -0.94 -11.14 -6.99
C ILE A 88 -0.50 -9.71 -7.33
N GLY A 89 -1.28 -8.70 -6.92
CA GLY A 89 -0.98 -7.29 -7.18
C GLY A 89 -2.23 -6.41 -7.11
N ASP A 90 -2.07 -5.14 -7.44
CA ASP A 90 -3.16 -4.16 -7.46
C ASP A 90 -3.08 -3.24 -8.69
N HIS A 91 -4.05 -3.40 -9.60
CA HIS A 91 -4.20 -2.56 -10.80
C HIS A 91 -4.55 -1.08 -10.52
N LYS A 92 -4.78 -0.69 -9.26
CA LYS A 92 -4.94 0.71 -8.79
C LYS A 92 -3.68 1.26 -8.10
N GLN A 93 -2.59 0.50 -8.08
CA GLN A 93 -1.25 0.94 -7.70
C GLN A 93 -0.36 1.03 -8.96
N LEU A 94 0.97 1.10 -8.80
CA LEU A 94 1.87 1.48 -9.89
C LEU A 94 1.70 0.59 -11.14
N LYS A 95 1.76 1.22 -12.31
CA LYS A 95 1.75 0.57 -13.62
C LYS A 95 3.19 0.32 -14.12
N PRO A 96 3.39 -0.53 -15.14
CA PRO A 96 4.69 -0.74 -15.75
C PRO A 96 5.26 0.56 -16.35
N VAL A 97 6.54 0.84 -16.10
CA VAL A 97 7.19 2.10 -16.52
C VAL A 97 7.68 1.99 -17.95
N ILE A 98 6.88 2.47 -18.90
CA ILE A 98 7.19 2.39 -20.33
C ILE A 98 7.92 3.65 -20.81
N GLN A 99 9.22 3.52 -21.14
CA GLN A 99 10.02 4.63 -21.68
C GLN A 99 9.56 5.08 -23.08
N CYS A 100 9.08 4.15 -23.91
CA CYS A 100 8.61 4.44 -25.26
C CYS A 100 7.13 4.86 -25.26
N GLN A 101 6.85 6.16 -25.38
CA GLN A 101 5.48 6.69 -25.44
C GLN A 101 4.61 6.03 -26.51
N GLN A 102 5.19 5.57 -27.63
CA GLN A 102 4.40 4.88 -28.67
C GLN A 102 3.96 3.49 -28.19
N ALA A 103 4.83 2.74 -27.50
CA ALA A 103 4.47 1.45 -26.89
C ALA A 103 3.48 1.62 -25.73
N GLU A 104 3.62 2.69 -24.93
CA GLU A 104 2.65 3.07 -23.89
C GLU A 104 1.25 3.29 -24.49
N ARG A 105 1.15 4.10 -25.56
CA ARG A 105 -0.11 4.39 -26.27
C ARG A 105 -0.72 3.15 -26.94
N LEU A 106 0.11 2.20 -27.35
CA LEU A 106 -0.31 0.90 -27.88
C LEU A 106 -0.69 -0.11 -26.78
N GLY A 107 -0.60 0.28 -25.50
CA GLY A 107 -1.13 -0.49 -24.37
C GLY A 107 -0.09 -1.29 -23.57
N LEU A 108 1.21 -1.14 -23.81
CA LEU A 108 2.25 -1.89 -23.07
C LEU A 108 2.28 -1.57 -21.56
N SER A 109 1.71 -0.44 -21.14
CA SER A 109 1.49 -0.06 -19.73
C SER A 109 0.25 -0.72 -19.10
N LYS A 110 -0.37 -1.68 -19.78
CA LYS A 110 -1.38 -2.60 -19.21
C LYS A 110 -0.69 -3.92 -18.85
N SER A 111 -0.75 -4.30 -17.58
CA SER A 111 -0.15 -5.53 -17.08
C SER A 111 -1.01 -6.77 -17.39
N LEU A 112 -0.41 -7.96 -17.32
CA LEU A 112 -1.11 -9.24 -17.41
C LEU A 112 -2.25 -9.31 -16.37
N PHE A 113 -1.98 -8.83 -15.15
CA PHE A 113 -2.95 -8.74 -14.07
C PHE A 113 -4.12 -7.81 -14.43
N GLU A 114 -3.86 -6.60 -14.93
CA GLU A 114 -4.91 -5.66 -15.35
C GLU A 114 -5.71 -6.16 -16.58
N ARG A 115 -5.11 -7.01 -17.43
CA ARG A 115 -5.82 -7.69 -18.52
C ARG A 115 -6.81 -8.74 -18.01
N TYR A 116 -6.46 -9.52 -16.99
CA TYR A 116 -7.34 -10.55 -16.43
C TYR A 116 -8.22 -10.10 -15.25
N TRP A 117 -8.06 -8.86 -14.73
CA TRP A 117 -8.83 -8.31 -13.62
C TRP A 117 -10.37 -8.41 -13.76
N GLN A 118 -10.89 -8.40 -15.00
CA GLN A 118 -12.33 -8.52 -15.30
C GLN A 118 -12.82 -9.96 -15.49
N SER A 119 -11.97 -10.97 -15.27
CA SER A 119 -12.34 -12.39 -15.42
C SER A 119 -12.95 -12.97 -14.14
N ASN A 120 -13.71 -14.06 -14.29
CA ASN A 120 -14.40 -14.74 -13.17
C ASN A 120 -13.47 -15.37 -12.13
N ASN A 121 -12.16 -15.44 -12.40
CA ASN A 121 -11.16 -16.11 -11.56
C ASN A 121 -10.44 -15.15 -10.58
N VAL A 122 -10.86 -13.89 -10.50
CA VAL A 122 -10.21 -12.84 -9.70
C VAL A 122 -10.83 -12.74 -8.30
N VAL A 123 -10.00 -12.80 -7.27
CA VAL A 123 -10.45 -12.66 -5.87
C VAL A 123 -9.94 -11.37 -5.25
N GLN A 124 -10.82 -10.36 -5.16
CA GLN A 124 -10.51 -9.08 -4.54
C GLN A 124 -10.46 -9.17 -3.00
N MET A 125 -9.34 -8.77 -2.40
CA MET A 125 -9.24 -8.52 -0.95
C MET A 125 -10.08 -7.29 -0.57
N LYS A 126 -10.91 -7.41 0.48
CA LYS A 126 -11.87 -6.37 0.91
C LYS A 126 -11.54 -5.71 2.26
N THR A 127 -10.55 -6.24 2.98
CA THR A 127 -10.16 -5.74 4.31
C THR A 127 -8.73 -5.24 4.27
N GLN A 128 -8.53 -3.97 4.60
CA GLN A 128 -7.21 -3.36 4.74
C GLN A 128 -6.82 -3.28 6.23
N TYR A 129 -5.54 -3.51 6.53
CA TYR A 129 -5.00 -3.57 7.91
C TYR A 129 -3.88 -2.55 8.17
N ARG A 130 -3.70 -1.56 7.28
CA ARG A 130 -2.53 -0.66 7.27
C ARG A 130 -2.85 0.77 7.71
N MET A 131 -4.03 1.27 7.33
CA MET A 131 -4.51 2.62 7.62
C MET A 131 -5.51 2.59 8.76
N SER A 132 -5.49 3.62 9.62
CA SER A 132 -6.55 3.85 10.59
C SER A 132 -7.87 4.17 9.87
N SER A 133 -9.01 3.79 10.45
CA SER A 133 -10.35 4.04 9.89
C SER A 133 -10.57 5.52 9.53
N SER A 134 -10.03 6.45 10.32
CA SER A 134 -10.13 7.90 10.09
C SER A 134 -9.34 8.44 8.89
N ILE A 135 -8.52 7.60 8.24
CA ILE A 135 -7.68 7.95 7.07
C ILE A 135 -8.35 7.49 5.76
N VAL A 136 -9.34 6.59 5.83
CA VAL A 136 -9.92 5.92 4.65
C VAL A 136 -11.30 6.49 4.31
N THR A 137 -11.37 7.30 3.25
CA THR A 137 -12.64 7.70 2.61
C THR A 137 -12.77 7.04 1.24
N GLU A 138 -13.91 6.40 0.98
CA GLU A 138 -14.17 5.73 -0.31
C GLU A 138 -14.42 6.73 -1.46
N PHE A 139 -14.19 6.29 -2.70
CA PHE A 139 -14.26 7.10 -3.91
C PHE A 139 -14.84 6.35 -5.11
N ARG A 140 -15.56 7.08 -5.98
CA ARG A 140 -15.79 6.80 -7.40
C ARG A 140 -15.70 8.14 -8.20
N ILE A 141 -15.59 8.06 -9.53
CA ILE A 141 -14.91 9.04 -10.43
C ILE A 141 -15.82 9.38 -11.64
N GLU A 142 -15.75 10.53 -12.35
CA GLU A 142 -14.80 11.67 -12.26
C GLU A 142 -15.43 12.96 -11.66
N GLN A 143 -15.70 14.14 -12.28
CA GLN A 143 -15.63 14.72 -13.66
C GLN A 143 -15.49 16.27 -13.52
N TYR A 144 -15.08 17.10 -14.49
CA TYR A 144 -14.30 16.91 -15.72
C TYR A 144 -13.50 18.21 -16.03
N PRO A 145 -12.15 18.21 -16.00
CA PRO A 145 -11.32 19.32 -16.46
C PRO A 145 -10.35 18.92 -17.61
N THR A 146 -9.74 19.89 -18.29
CA THR A 146 -8.97 19.63 -19.53
C THR A 146 -7.58 19.01 -19.28
N LEU A 147 -7.47 17.70 -19.54
CA LEU A 147 -6.26 16.86 -19.52
C LEU A 147 -4.97 17.56 -20.02
N GLY A 148 -5.08 18.32 -21.11
CA GLY A 148 -3.95 19.01 -21.76
C GLY A 148 -3.34 20.17 -20.95
N TRP A 149 -3.98 20.63 -19.87
CA TRP A 149 -3.41 21.60 -18.94
C TRP A 149 -2.69 20.89 -17.77
N CYS A 150 -3.36 19.92 -17.14
CA CYS A 150 -2.84 19.19 -15.97
C CYS A 150 -1.56 18.41 -16.29
N LYS A 151 -1.53 17.64 -17.39
CA LYS A 151 -0.36 16.83 -17.77
C LYS A 151 0.92 17.64 -18.03
N ARG A 152 0.81 18.93 -18.36
CA ARG A 152 1.98 19.78 -18.66
C ARG A 152 2.60 20.47 -17.44
N ASN A 153 1.86 20.64 -16.35
CA ASN A 153 2.28 21.51 -15.25
C ASN A 153 2.32 20.82 -13.87
N LEU A 154 1.67 19.67 -13.70
CA LEU A 154 1.57 18.97 -12.40
C LEU A 154 2.31 17.62 -12.36
N GLY A 155 2.71 17.06 -13.51
CA GLY A 155 3.52 15.84 -13.59
C GLY A 155 2.93 14.65 -12.80
N PHE A 156 3.77 14.00 -11.98
CA PHE A 156 3.43 12.83 -11.18
C PHE A 156 2.26 13.06 -10.20
N ILE A 157 2.01 14.31 -9.80
CA ILE A 157 0.91 14.70 -8.89
C ILE A 157 -0.47 14.43 -9.54
N THR A 158 -0.52 14.19 -10.86
CA THR A 158 -1.75 13.83 -11.60
C THR A 158 -2.03 12.34 -11.72
N ASP A 159 -1.09 11.47 -11.29
CA ASP A 159 -1.24 10.02 -11.36
C ASP A 159 -1.98 9.50 -10.13
N GLU A 160 -3.25 9.11 -10.31
CA GLU A 160 -4.11 8.60 -9.23
C GLU A 160 -3.52 7.35 -8.55
N ASN A 161 -2.79 6.50 -9.28
CA ASN A 161 -2.17 5.31 -8.73
C ASN A 161 -0.96 5.67 -7.84
N GLN A 162 -0.22 6.73 -8.20
CA GLN A 162 0.83 7.27 -7.33
C GLN A 162 0.27 7.97 -6.08
N ILE A 163 -0.87 8.67 -6.20
CA ILE A 163 -1.60 9.23 -5.03
C ILE A 163 -2.04 8.10 -4.09
N ASN A 164 -2.66 7.03 -4.62
CA ASN A 164 -3.08 5.87 -3.82
C ASN A 164 -1.91 5.25 -3.05
N VAL A 165 -0.77 5.04 -3.70
CA VAL A 165 0.44 4.52 -3.04
C VAL A 165 0.94 5.49 -1.96
N ALA A 166 1.02 6.79 -2.24
CA ALA A 166 1.51 7.78 -1.28
C ALA A 166 0.65 7.81 0.01
N LEU A 167 -0.68 7.85 -0.12
CA LEU A 167 -1.60 7.89 1.01
C LEU A 167 -1.59 6.58 1.82
N THR A 168 -1.57 5.44 1.15
CA THR A 168 -1.59 4.11 1.81
C THR A 168 -0.25 3.74 2.47
N ARG A 169 0.86 4.43 2.18
CA ARG A 169 2.17 4.11 2.78
C ARG A 169 2.23 4.36 4.29
N ALA A 170 1.45 5.31 4.82
CA ALA A 170 1.40 5.65 6.25
C ALA A 170 0.89 4.49 7.13
N LYS A 171 1.37 4.45 8.39
CA LYS A 171 0.93 3.47 9.42
C LYS A 171 0.53 4.07 10.78
N LYS A 172 1.02 5.27 11.13
CA LYS A 172 0.77 5.95 12.42
C LYS A 172 0.42 7.43 12.32
N GLY A 173 0.73 8.06 11.18
CA GLY A 173 0.47 9.45 10.87
C GLY A 173 0.86 9.72 9.42
N LEU A 174 0.24 10.73 8.83
CA LEU A 174 0.42 11.16 7.45
C LEU A 174 0.44 12.69 7.42
N PHE A 175 1.47 13.26 6.79
CA PHE A 175 1.63 14.69 6.54
C PHE A 175 1.82 14.87 5.02
N ILE A 176 1.32 15.95 4.44
CA ILE A 176 1.12 16.09 2.99
C ILE A 176 1.59 17.48 2.55
N ILE A 177 2.91 17.63 2.43
CA ILE A 177 3.55 18.92 2.08
C ILE A 177 3.18 19.31 0.64
N GLY A 178 2.50 20.44 0.45
CA GLY A 178 2.27 20.98 -0.89
C GLY A 178 1.41 22.25 -0.96
N ASN A 179 1.52 22.96 -2.08
CA ASN A 179 0.79 24.21 -2.32
C ASN A 179 -0.70 23.93 -2.59
N ARG A 180 -1.57 24.37 -1.66
CA ARG A 180 -3.03 24.15 -1.72
C ARG A 180 -3.70 24.57 -3.02
N HIS A 181 -3.21 25.62 -3.69
CA HIS A 181 -3.80 26.13 -4.93
C HIS A 181 -3.44 25.25 -6.13
N LEU A 182 -2.17 24.88 -6.26
CA LEU A 182 -1.69 23.98 -7.32
C LEU A 182 -2.28 22.57 -7.16
N LEU A 183 -2.33 22.05 -5.92
CA LEU A 183 -2.97 20.78 -5.62
C LEU A 183 -4.47 20.83 -5.95
N SER A 184 -5.17 21.93 -5.65
CA SER A 184 -6.60 22.09 -5.97
C SER A 184 -6.94 22.14 -7.47
N CYS A 185 -5.94 22.21 -8.36
CA CYS A 185 -6.15 22.05 -9.80
C CYS A 185 -6.42 20.58 -10.20
N ASN A 186 -6.05 19.61 -9.37
CA ASN A 186 -6.44 18.21 -9.51
C ASN A 186 -7.63 17.91 -8.58
N GLN A 187 -8.66 17.22 -9.07
CA GLN A 187 -9.90 17.02 -8.32
C GLN A 187 -9.77 16.04 -7.13
N VAL A 188 -8.87 15.04 -7.22
CA VAL A 188 -8.58 14.11 -6.11
C VAL A 188 -7.95 14.89 -4.96
N TRP A 189 -6.92 15.67 -5.25
CA TRP A 189 -6.25 16.54 -4.28
C TRP A 189 -7.17 17.62 -3.73
N LYS A 190 -7.99 18.26 -4.58
CA LYS A 190 -9.00 19.25 -4.14
C LYS A 190 -10.00 18.66 -3.16
N LYS A 191 -10.57 17.48 -3.46
CA LYS A 191 -11.49 16.77 -2.55
C LYS A 191 -10.78 16.33 -1.27
N LEU A 192 -9.53 15.86 -1.37
CA LEU A 192 -8.72 15.49 -0.21
C LEU A 192 -8.48 16.68 0.74
N ILE A 193 -8.08 17.84 0.20
CA ILE A 193 -7.91 19.09 0.95
C ILE A 193 -9.24 19.52 1.59
N ASN A 194 -10.37 19.44 0.87
CA ASN A 194 -11.68 19.75 1.43
C ASN A 194 -12.08 18.80 2.57
N THR A 195 -11.86 17.49 2.42
CA THR A 195 -12.14 16.49 3.46
C THR A 195 -11.30 16.75 4.71
N TYR A 196 -9.97 16.85 4.59
CA TYR A 196 -9.12 17.14 5.75
C TYR A 196 -9.37 18.53 6.33
N GLY A 197 -9.76 19.52 5.52
CA GLY A 197 -10.22 20.83 6.00
C GLY A 197 -11.48 20.73 6.87
N SER A 198 -12.47 19.94 6.46
CA SER A 198 -13.68 19.68 7.27
C SER A 198 -13.40 18.91 8.58
N LEU A 199 -12.25 18.21 8.65
CA LEU A 199 -11.76 17.52 9.84
C LEU A 199 -10.78 18.37 10.69
N GLY A 200 -10.59 19.66 10.38
CA GLY A 200 -9.64 20.53 11.10
C GLY A 200 -8.17 20.08 10.98
N CYS A 201 -7.83 19.42 9.87
CA CYS A 201 -6.53 18.79 9.61
C CYS A 201 -5.74 19.48 8.48
N VAL A 202 -6.22 20.61 7.95
CA VAL A 202 -5.49 21.48 7.01
C VAL A 202 -5.15 22.78 7.72
N TYR A 203 -3.88 23.13 7.73
CA TYR A 203 -3.31 24.35 8.30
C TYR A 203 -2.46 25.02 7.21
N ASP A 204 -2.47 26.34 7.13
CA ASP A 204 -1.42 27.04 6.37
C ASP A 204 -0.10 26.98 7.17
N ALA A 205 1.04 26.94 6.48
CA ALA A 205 2.33 26.57 7.09
C ALA A 205 2.76 27.45 8.28
N ALA A 206 2.31 28.71 8.34
CA ALA A 206 2.58 29.63 9.45
C ALA A 206 1.71 29.35 10.71
N GLU A 207 0.57 28.68 10.54
CA GLU A 207 -0.38 28.31 11.59
C GLU A 207 -0.18 26.87 12.10
N PHE A 208 0.67 26.08 11.43
CA PHE A 208 0.92 24.69 11.77
C PHE A 208 1.37 24.56 13.25
N PRO A 209 0.77 23.66 14.06
CA PRO A 209 1.10 23.56 15.48
C PRO A 209 2.58 23.28 15.72
N LYS A 210 3.29 24.25 16.33
CA LYS A 210 4.70 24.08 16.72
C LYS A 210 4.82 22.80 17.57
N PRO A 211 5.69 21.85 17.20
CA PRO A 211 5.64 20.49 17.74
C PRO A 211 5.73 20.50 19.26
N PHE A 212 4.82 19.76 19.90
CA PHE A 212 4.69 19.71 21.36
C PHE A 212 6.06 19.66 22.04
N ARG A 213 6.45 20.76 22.70
CA ARG A 213 7.71 20.83 23.45
C ARG A 213 7.74 19.65 24.41
N LYS A 214 8.66 18.70 24.18
CA LYS A 214 8.95 17.64 25.15
C LYS A 214 9.13 18.30 26.51
N VAL A 215 8.39 17.84 27.52
CA VAL A 215 8.48 18.39 28.88
C VAL A 215 9.90 18.18 29.37
N ASN A 216 10.70 19.24 29.35
CA ASN A 216 12.13 19.16 29.61
C ASN A 216 12.38 18.79 31.07
N ARG A 217 12.67 17.50 31.33
CA ARG A 217 13.36 17.08 32.55
C ARG A 217 14.65 17.89 32.63
N LYS A 218 14.72 18.76 33.64
CA LYS A 218 15.74 19.82 33.77
C LYS A 218 17.16 19.28 33.59
N ARG A 219 17.85 19.72 32.52
CA ARG A 219 19.30 19.90 32.50
C ARG A 219 19.60 21.34 32.07
N SER A 220 20.68 21.90 32.59
CA SER A 220 20.80 23.35 32.83
C SER A 220 21.85 24.04 31.96
N ARG A 221 21.50 25.23 31.45
CA ARG A 221 22.39 26.30 30.92
C ARG A 221 23.23 25.93 29.68
N GLY A 222 23.15 26.73 28.61
CA GLY A 222 23.85 26.40 27.34
C GLY A 222 24.20 27.52 26.35
N ARG A 223 23.77 28.78 26.55
CA ARG A 223 24.06 29.95 25.67
C ARG A 223 23.41 29.87 24.27
N SER A 224 23.48 30.98 23.53
CA SER A 224 22.64 31.30 22.35
C SER A 224 23.43 31.32 21.05
N GLN A 225 22.75 31.08 19.93
CA GLN A 225 22.96 31.82 18.69
C GLN A 225 21.71 31.76 17.81
N GLU A 226 21.35 32.89 17.21
CA GLU A 226 20.32 33.03 16.18
C GLU A 226 20.99 32.90 14.80
N VAL A 227 20.29 32.30 13.83
CA VAL A 227 20.65 32.25 12.40
C VAL A 227 19.34 32.31 11.60
N ASP A 228 19.37 33.01 10.48
CA ASP A 228 18.19 33.59 9.82
C ASP A 228 17.25 32.60 9.11
N GLU A 229 15.98 33.03 8.93
CA GLU A 229 14.93 32.27 8.26
C GLU A 229 14.93 32.51 6.73
N GLU A 230 15.68 31.71 5.96
CA GLU A 230 15.33 31.49 4.54
C GLU A 230 14.28 30.38 4.41
N GLY A 231 13.18 30.67 3.73
CA GLY A 231 11.90 29.98 3.93
C GLY A 231 11.76 28.63 3.24
N PHE A 232 11.28 27.64 4.00
CA PHE A 232 10.72 26.38 3.49
C PHE A 232 9.32 26.12 4.06
N GLN A 233 8.38 25.75 3.19
CA GLN A 233 6.99 25.47 3.56
C GLN A 233 6.78 23.97 3.85
N MET A 234 5.99 23.66 4.87
CA MET A 234 5.53 22.30 5.21
C MET A 234 4.01 22.29 5.45
N VAL A 235 3.36 21.17 5.15
CA VAL A 235 1.93 20.85 5.36
C VAL A 235 1.80 19.36 5.71
#